data_AF-A0A358WCS9-F1
#
_entry.id   AF-A0A358WCS9-F1
#
_cell.length_a   1.000
_cell.length_b   1.000
_cell.length_c   1.000
_cell.angle_alpha   90.00
_cell.angle_beta   90.00
_cell.angle_gamma   90.00
#
_symmetry.space_group_name_H-M   'P 1'
#
loop_
_entity.id
_entity.type
_entity.pdbx_description
1 polymer ?
#
loop_
_entity_poly.entity_id
_entity_poly.type
_entity_poly.pdbx_seq_one_letter_code
_entity_poly.pdbx_strand_id
1 'polypeptide(L)'
;MTDIIIIDRHEELSLLAVEALSGSFEIRFCAERSLYKTGTGQALNIWRTDRLNGLITENCIIVLGEKCISLPPIIPGSAIFVANAMNKEQMSALASVTDNVITCGNLVMDTVSYTSVTDDTVTVSFGRTFTTLSGREVQPFEMPVCRNNNESIYSTLAVTALRVLLDAPDLRNQLL
;
A
#
# COMPACT_ATOMS: atom_id res chain seq x y z
N MET A 1 17.47 -2.27 0.92
CA MET A 1 16.75 -1.00 1.09
C MET A 1 15.53 -1.10 0.22
N THR A 2 14.34 -0.85 0.77
CA THR A 2 13.07 -1.11 0.07
C THR A 2 12.54 0.19 -0.51
N ASP A 3 12.23 0.17 -1.81
CA ASP A 3 11.58 1.28 -2.50
C ASP A 3 10.07 1.03 -2.57
N ILE A 4 9.32 2.03 -2.11
CA ILE A 4 7.87 2.09 -2.21
C ILE A 4 7.55 3.22 -3.19
N ILE A 5 6.85 2.89 -4.27
CA ILE A 5 6.47 3.85 -5.31
C ILE A 5 4.97 4.05 -5.21
N ILE A 6 4.55 5.25 -4.84
CA ILE A 6 3.14 5.59 -4.71
C ILE A 6 2.76 6.44 -5.92
N ILE A 7 1.86 5.90 -6.75
CA ILE A 7 1.37 6.59 -7.94
C ILE A 7 0.01 7.21 -7.62
N ASP A 8 -0.01 8.43 -7.08
CA ASP A 8 -1.22 9.12 -6.68
C ASP A 8 -1.30 10.55 -7.25
N ARG A 9 -2.51 11.02 -7.53
CA ARG A 9 -2.73 12.38 -8.09
C ARG A 9 -2.77 13.45 -7.01
N HIS A 10 -3.26 13.12 -5.82
CA HIS A 10 -3.65 14.08 -4.79
C HIS A 10 -2.82 14.00 -3.50
N GLU A 11 -1.74 13.21 -3.48
CA GLU A 11 -0.83 13.01 -2.33
C GLU A 11 -1.45 12.38 -1.06
N GLU A 12 -2.78 12.34 -0.93
CA GLU A 12 -3.50 11.80 0.23
C GLU A 12 -3.01 10.41 0.65
N LEU A 13 -2.86 9.50 -0.32
CA LEU A 13 -2.38 8.14 -0.08
C LEU A 13 -0.91 8.14 0.35
N SER A 14 -0.09 8.94 -0.31
CA SER A 14 1.33 9.02 0.00
C SER A 14 1.61 9.60 1.39
N LEU A 15 0.85 10.62 1.81
CA LEU A 15 0.96 11.22 3.14
C LEU A 15 0.46 10.26 4.22
N LEU A 16 -0.66 9.57 3.99
CA LEU A 16 -1.15 8.54 4.91
C LEU A 16 -0.13 7.41 5.09
N ALA A 17 0.52 6.97 4.00
CA ALA A 17 1.56 5.96 4.06
C ALA A 17 2.78 6.43 4.87
N VAL A 18 3.23 7.68 4.67
CA VAL A 18 4.32 8.28 5.45
C VAL A 18 3.96 8.32 6.92
N GLU A 19 2.78 8.83 7.27
CA GLU A 19 2.31 8.94 8.65
C GLU A 19 2.29 7.56 9.33
N ALA A 20 1.60 6.59 8.71
CA ALA A 20 1.44 5.25 9.26
C ALA A 20 2.77 4.49 9.43
N LEU A 21 3.69 4.65 8.48
CA LEU A 21 4.97 3.93 8.50
C LEU A 21 6.05 4.62 9.36
N SER A 22 5.95 5.95 9.56
CA SER A 22 6.94 6.71 10.35
C SER A 22 7.02 6.28 11.82
N GLY A 23 5.97 5.64 12.34
CA GLY A 23 5.96 5.06 13.69
C GLY A 23 6.83 3.80 13.83
N SER A 24 7.30 3.21 12.74
CA SER A 24 8.09 1.96 12.75
C SER A 24 9.36 1.99 11.90
N PHE A 25 9.45 2.96 10.98
CA PHE A 25 10.52 3.04 10.01
C PHE A 25 11.07 4.46 9.91
N GLU A 26 12.33 4.56 9.48
CA GLU A 26 12.88 5.81 8.99
C GLU A 26 12.41 6.02 7.54
N ILE A 27 11.54 6.99 7.32
CA ILE A 27 10.97 7.29 6.00
C ILE A 27 11.79 8.38 5.33
N ARG A 28 12.25 8.10 4.11
CA ARG A 28 12.79 9.08 3.17
C ARG A 28 11.75 9.31 2.09
N PHE A 29 11.03 10.41 2.21
CA PHE A 29 9.95 10.75 1.31
C PHE A 29 10.44 11.72 0.24
N CYS A 30 10.16 11.38 -1.02
CA CYS A 30 10.44 12.21 -2.17
C CYS A 30 9.18 12.34 -3.02
N ALA A 31 8.66 13.56 -3.15
CA ALA A 31 7.53 13.90 -4.01
C ALA A 31 7.86 15.17 -4.78
N GLU A 32 7.93 15.13 -6.11
CA GLU A 32 8.19 16.25 -7.04
C GLU A 32 9.18 17.34 -6.60
N ARG A 33 8.82 18.19 -5.62
CA ARG A 33 9.59 19.33 -5.09
C ARG A 33 9.92 19.25 -3.60
N SER A 34 9.50 18.18 -2.95
CA SER A 34 9.60 17.97 -1.51
C SER A 34 10.43 16.73 -1.24
N LEU A 35 11.50 16.93 -0.47
CA LEU A 35 12.31 15.87 0.10
C LEU A 35 12.34 16.07 1.61
N TYR A 36 11.88 15.07 2.36
CA TYR A 36 12.01 15.11 3.81
C TYR A 36 12.21 13.72 4.40
N LYS A 37 12.64 13.73 5.65
CA LYS A 37 12.95 12.54 6.42
C LYS A 37 12.16 12.59 7.73
N THR A 38 11.53 11.47 8.10
CA THR A 38 10.80 11.35 9.36
C THR A 38 10.90 9.93 9.93
N GLY A 39 10.52 9.75 11.19
CA GLY A 39 10.55 8.46 11.87
C GLY A 39 11.95 7.98 12.27
N THR A 40 12.01 6.76 12.80
CA THR A 40 13.24 6.10 13.24
C THR A 40 13.18 4.60 12.94
N GLY A 41 14.32 3.92 12.82
CA GLY A 41 14.39 2.49 12.55
C GLY A 41 15.00 2.18 11.18
N GLN A 42 14.56 1.08 10.56
CA GLN A 42 15.04 0.68 9.24
C GLN A 42 14.58 1.69 8.17
N ALA A 43 15.49 2.07 7.27
CA ALA A 43 15.21 3.05 6.24
C ALA A 43 14.34 2.47 5.10
N LEU A 44 13.27 3.19 4.77
CA LEU A 44 12.40 2.98 3.61
C LEU A 44 12.40 4.25 2.73
N ASN A 45 12.45 4.06 1.42
CA ASN A 45 12.24 5.17 0.48
C ASN A 45 10.79 5.14 0.00
N ILE A 46 10.11 6.29 0.06
CA ILE A 46 8.80 6.48 -0.54
C ILE A 46 8.94 7.51 -1.66
N TRP A 47 8.71 7.06 -2.89
CA TRP A 47 8.74 7.85 -4.11
C TRP A 47 7.31 8.11 -4.56
N ARG A 48 6.87 9.37 -4.50
CA ARG A 48 5.55 9.76 -4.97
C ARG A 48 5.63 10.40 -6.34
N THR A 49 4.73 10.01 -7.23
CA THR A 49 4.54 10.63 -8.54
C THR A 49 3.08 10.52 -8.99
N ASP A 50 2.60 11.43 -9.83
CA ASP A 50 1.27 11.32 -10.45
C ASP A 50 1.30 10.47 -11.73
N ARG A 51 2.49 10.28 -12.31
CA ARG A 51 2.73 9.56 -13.58
C ARG A 51 4.09 8.89 -13.58
N LEU A 52 4.18 7.75 -14.25
CA LEU A 52 5.41 6.98 -14.34
C LEU A 52 5.73 6.66 -15.80
N ASN A 53 6.75 7.32 -16.36
CA ASN A 53 7.17 7.09 -17.74
C ASN A 53 8.07 5.85 -17.90
N GLY A 54 8.72 5.44 -16.81
CA GLY A 54 9.60 4.28 -16.77
C GLY A 54 10.00 3.98 -15.35
N LEU A 55 10.24 2.69 -15.07
CA LEU A 55 10.67 2.22 -13.77
C LEU A 55 11.73 1.15 -13.95
N ILE A 56 12.91 1.37 -13.36
CA ILE A 56 14.02 0.41 -13.34
C ILE A 56 14.41 0.24 -11.88
N THR A 57 13.88 -0.79 -11.26
CA THR A 57 14.21 -1.20 -9.89
C THR A 57 13.83 -2.67 -9.70
N GLU A 58 14.41 -3.29 -8.68
CA GLU A 58 14.09 -4.65 -8.25
C GLU A 58 13.45 -4.60 -6.86
N ASN A 59 12.61 -5.58 -6.53
CA ASN A 59 12.01 -5.75 -5.20
C ASN A 59 11.31 -4.49 -4.63
N CYS A 60 10.57 -3.77 -5.48
CA CYS A 60 9.79 -2.60 -5.07
C CYS A 60 8.32 -2.94 -4.79
N ILE A 61 7.67 -2.13 -3.96
CA ILE A 61 6.20 -2.11 -3.84
C ILE A 61 5.67 -0.92 -4.63
N ILE A 62 4.70 -1.16 -5.51
CA ILE A 62 4.00 -0.11 -6.27
C ILE A 62 2.57 -0.01 -5.72
N VAL A 63 2.22 1.14 -5.14
CA VAL A 63 0.88 1.40 -4.60
C VAL A 63 0.16 2.38 -5.53
N LEU A 64 -0.96 1.96 -6.11
CA LEU A 64 -1.74 2.80 -7.00
C LEU A 64 -2.73 3.64 -6.19
N GLY A 65 -2.82 4.94 -6.48
CA GLY A 65 -3.89 5.78 -5.94
C GLY A 65 -5.26 5.29 -6.39
N GLU A 66 -6.30 5.54 -5.60
CA GLU A 66 -7.66 5.01 -5.79
C GLU A 66 -8.22 5.19 -7.22
N LYS A 67 -7.93 6.36 -7.80
CA LYS A 67 -8.37 6.79 -9.14
C LYS A 67 -7.23 6.85 -10.16
N CYS A 68 -6.04 6.37 -9.81
CA CYS A 68 -4.88 6.42 -10.68
C CYS A 68 -4.89 5.24 -11.66
N ILE A 69 -4.56 5.47 -12.92
CA ILE A 69 -4.48 4.42 -13.96
C ILE A 69 -3.06 4.38 -14.57
N SER A 70 -2.15 5.25 -14.12
CA SER A 70 -0.79 5.30 -14.63
C SER A 70 0.00 4.10 -14.11
N LEU A 71 0.20 3.10 -14.95
CA LEU A 71 1.14 2.01 -14.73
C LEU A 71 2.43 2.24 -15.51
N PRO A 72 3.57 1.72 -15.02
CA PRO A 72 4.79 1.73 -15.82
C PRO A 72 4.59 0.88 -17.09
N PRO A 73 5.14 1.31 -18.25
CA PRO A 73 5.04 0.53 -19.50
C PRO A 73 5.71 -0.85 -19.40
N ILE A 74 6.72 -0.95 -18.54
CA ILE A 74 7.45 -2.18 -18.24
C ILE A 74 7.28 -2.43 -16.75
N ILE A 75 6.63 -3.55 -16.42
CA ILE A 75 6.41 -3.96 -15.04
C ILE A 75 7.60 -4.82 -14.60
N PRO A 76 8.35 -4.44 -13.56
CA PRO A 76 9.41 -5.28 -13.03
C PRO A 76 8.83 -6.61 -12.52
N GLY A 77 9.43 -7.75 -12.89
CA GLY A 77 8.90 -9.07 -12.53
C GLY A 77 8.83 -9.35 -11.03
N SER A 78 9.64 -8.64 -10.24
CA SER A 78 9.69 -8.73 -8.78
C SER A 78 8.83 -7.66 -8.07
N ALA A 79 8.13 -6.79 -8.81
CA ALA A 79 7.37 -5.71 -8.21
C ALA A 79 6.05 -6.22 -7.63
N ILE A 80 5.76 -5.88 -6.37
CA ILE A 80 4.47 -6.16 -5.74
C ILE A 80 3.56 -4.95 -5.95
N PHE A 81 2.39 -5.15 -6.53
CA PHE A 81 1.37 -4.12 -6.71
C PHE A 81 0.37 -4.15 -5.56
N VAL A 82 0.00 -2.97 -5.07
CA VAL A 82 -1.19 -2.76 -4.24
C VAL A 82 -2.16 -1.91 -5.06
N ALA A 83 -3.33 -2.46 -5.36
CA ALA A 83 -4.24 -1.89 -6.35
C ALA A 83 -5.71 -1.94 -5.89
N ASN A 84 -6.52 -1.00 -6.40
CA ASN A 84 -7.94 -0.92 -6.11
C ASN A 84 -8.73 -1.93 -6.94
N ALA A 85 -9.23 -2.98 -6.29
CA ALA A 85 -10.02 -4.03 -6.93
C ALA A 85 -11.31 -3.49 -7.59
N MET A 86 -11.83 -2.39 -7.06
CA MET A 86 -13.04 -1.74 -7.58
C MET A 86 -12.75 -0.87 -8.81
N ASN A 87 -11.47 -0.60 -9.12
CA ASN A 87 -11.06 0.14 -10.30
C ASN A 87 -10.83 -0.82 -11.48
N LYS A 88 -11.84 -0.91 -12.37
CA LYS A 88 -11.80 -1.81 -13.54
C LYS A 88 -10.63 -1.54 -14.48
N GLU A 89 -10.19 -0.28 -14.59
CA GLU A 89 -9.08 0.08 -15.46
C GLU A 89 -7.74 -0.41 -14.89
N GLN A 90 -7.54 -0.27 -13.57
CA GLN A 90 -6.38 -0.87 -12.89
C GLN A 90 -6.39 -2.39 -13.04
N MET A 91 -7.53 -3.05 -12.80
CA MET A 91 -7.63 -4.51 -12.91
C MET A 91 -7.38 -5.01 -14.34
N SER A 92 -7.90 -4.30 -15.35
CA SER A 92 -7.63 -4.59 -16.76
C SER A 92 -6.14 -4.48 -17.08
N ALA A 93 -5.49 -3.42 -16.60
CA ALA A 93 -4.09 -3.17 -16.91
C ALA A 93 -3.11 -4.05 -16.11
N LEU A 94 -3.54 -4.59 -14.97
CA LEU A 94 -2.79 -5.57 -14.17
C LEU A 94 -3.13 -7.03 -14.50
N ALA A 95 -4.03 -7.30 -15.45
CA ALA A 95 -4.48 -8.67 -15.76
C ALA A 95 -3.36 -9.63 -16.20
N SER A 96 -2.26 -9.09 -16.74
CA SER A 96 -1.07 -9.86 -17.13
C SER A 96 -0.04 -10.05 -16.01
N VAL A 97 -0.20 -9.36 -14.87
CA VAL A 97 0.66 -9.49 -13.69
C VAL A 97 0.10 -10.62 -12.83
N THR A 98 0.85 -11.71 -12.72
CA THR A 98 0.45 -12.89 -11.94
C THR A 98 1.20 -12.91 -10.61
N ASP A 99 0.52 -13.37 -9.55
CA ASP A 99 1.02 -13.62 -8.19
C ASP A 99 1.54 -12.41 -7.37
N ASN A 100 1.83 -11.28 -8.01
CA ASN A 100 2.40 -10.09 -7.36
C ASN A 100 1.40 -8.93 -7.26
N VAL A 101 0.09 -9.20 -7.22
CA VAL A 101 -0.95 -8.16 -7.08
C VAL A 101 -1.76 -8.39 -5.81
N ILE A 102 -1.63 -7.47 -4.86
CA ILE A 102 -2.46 -7.34 -3.68
C ILE A 102 -3.64 -6.45 -4.03
N THR A 103 -4.80 -7.07 -4.24
CA THR A 103 -6.05 -6.36 -4.53
C THR A 103 -6.72 -5.89 -3.24
N CYS A 104 -7.05 -4.61 -3.16
CA CYS A 104 -7.77 -4.00 -2.06
C CYS A 104 -9.19 -3.63 -2.51
N GLY A 105 -10.22 -4.21 -1.88
CA GLY A 105 -11.61 -3.97 -2.27
C GLY A 105 -12.62 -4.33 -1.18
N ASN A 106 -13.76 -4.86 -1.60
CA ASN A 106 -14.89 -5.17 -0.71
C ASN A 106 -15.46 -6.58 -0.92
N LEU A 107 -14.79 -7.40 -1.73
CA LEU A 107 -15.20 -8.77 -2.02
C LEU A 107 -14.28 -9.75 -1.29
N VAL A 108 -14.82 -10.91 -0.93
CA VAL A 108 -14.07 -12.01 -0.30
C VAL A 108 -12.95 -12.55 -1.22
N MET A 109 -13.08 -12.33 -2.52
CA MET A 109 -12.05 -12.70 -3.50
C MET A 109 -10.89 -11.70 -3.57
N ASP A 110 -11.02 -10.53 -2.95
CA ASP A 110 -9.92 -9.56 -2.86
C ASP A 110 -8.87 -10.06 -1.86
N THR A 111 -7.61 -9.70 -2.08
CA THR A 111 -6.54 -10.08 -1.16
C THR A 111 -6.72 -9.39 0.18
N VAL A 112 -7.14 -8.12 0.13
CA VAL A 112 -7.47 -7.28 1.27
C VAL A 112 -8.86 -6.71 1.05
N SER A 113 -9.75 -6.90 2.01
CA SER A 113 -11.11 -6.37 1.99
C SER A 113 -11.49 -5.78 3.33
N TYR A 114 -12.67 -5.18 3.44
CA TYR A 114 -13.24 -4.79 4.73
C TYR A 114 -14.52 -5.57 5.02
N THR A 115 -14.72 -5.93 6.29
CA THR A 115 -15.94 -6.63 6.75
C THR A 115 -16.88 -5.73 7.54
N SER A 116 -16.38 -4.63 8.09
CA SER A 116 -17.19 -3.59 8.74
C SER A 116 -16.50 -2.23 8.67
N VAL A 117 -17.31 -1.16 8.69
CA VAL A 117 -16.87 0.23 8.64
C VAL A 117 -17.69 1.03 9.65
N THR A 118 -17.01 1.75 10.52
CA THR A 118 -17.55 2.82 11.37
C THR A 118 -16.87 4.15 11.00
N ASP A 119 -17.22 5.21 11.70
CA ASP A 119 -16.63 6.54 11.51
C ASP A 119 -15.11 6.53 11.81
N ASP A 120 -14.68 5.78 12.81
CA ASP A 120 -13.31 5.77 13.35
C ASP A 120 -12.53 4.48 13.09
N THR A 121 -13.20 3.42 12.62
CA THR A 121 -12.61 2.08 12.53
C THR A 121 -13.06 1.36 11.27
N VAL A 122 -12.14 0.62 10.64
CA VAL A 122 -12.44 -0.36 9.60
C VAL A 122 -11.89 -1.71 10.03
N THR A 123 -12.72 -2.75 9.97
CA THR A 123 -12.21 -4.12 10.13
C THR A 123 -11.67 -4.59 8.79
N VAL A 124 -10.35 -4.71 8.70
CA VAL A 124 -9.61 -5.13 7.51
C VAL A 124 -9.41 -6.64 7.55
N SER A 125 -9.76 -7.30 6.46
CA SER A 125 -9.66 -8.75 6.29
C SER A 125 -8.65 -9.07 5.19
N PHE A 126 -7.66 -9.90 5.51
CA PHE A 126 -6.71 -10.47 4.55
C PHE A 126 -7.21 -11.87 4.20
N GLY A 127 -7.82 -12.02 3.02
CA GLY A 127 -8.60 -13.20 2.65
C GLY A 127 -7.79 -14.38 2.11
N ARG A 128 -6.50 -14.19 1.81
CA ARG A 128 -5.64 -15.18 1.16
C ARG A 128 -4.24 -15.16 1.78
N THR A 129 -3.55 -16.30 1.67
CA THR A 129 -2.14 -16.39 2.03
C THR A 129 -1.28 -15.59 1.05
N PHE A 130 -0.34 -14.81 1.58
CA PHE A 130 0.66 -14.08 0.78
C PHE A 130 2.00 -14.03 1.52
N THR A 131 3.06 -13.64 0.81
CA THR A 131 4.41 -13.56 1.38
C THR A 131 4.81 -12.09 1.54
N THR A 132 5.37 -11.72 2.70
CA THR A 132 5.90 -10.38 2.93
C THR A 132 7.26 -10.19 2.25
N LEU A 133 7.78 -8.96 2.24
CA LEU A 133 9.10 -8.69 1.66
C LEU A 133 10.26 -9.38 2.39
N SER A 134 10.10 -9.77 3.66
CA SER A 134 11.12 -10.57 4.36
C SER A 134 11.04 -12.06 4.03
N GLY A 135 10.08 -12.50 3.21
CA GLY A 135 9.83 -13.91 2.91
C GLY A 135 8.94 -14.61 3.95
N ARG A 136 8.33 -13.87 4.88
CA ARG A 136 7.40 -14.44 5.86
C ARG A 136 6.07 -14.73 5.19
N GLU A 137 5.56 -15.95 5.35
CA GLU A 137 4.22 -16.32 4.93
C GLU A 137 3.18 -15.77 5.93
N VAL A 138 2.15 -15.10 5.41
CA VAL A 138 1.04 -14.51 6.17
C VAL A 138 -0.21 -15.31 5.87
N GLN A 139 -0.77 -15.96 6.90
CA GLN A 139 -2.04 -16.68 6.81
C GLN A 139 -3.23 -15.70 6.86
N PRO A 140 -4.40 -16.04 6.32
CA PRO A 140 -5.58 -15.17 6.38
C PRO A 140 -5.94 -14.76 7.82
N PHE A 141 -6.28 -13.49 8.02
CA PHE A 141 -6.68 -12.94 9.31
C PHE A 141 -7.52 -11.68 9.16
N GLU A 142 -8.13 -11.22 10.25
CA GLU A 142 -8.81 -9.92 10.33
C GLU A 142 -8.23 -9.06 11.46
N MET A 143 -8.21 -7.75 11.26
CA MET A 143 -7.82 -6.80 12.30
C MET A 143 -8.61 -5.49 12.20
N PRO A 144 -8.99 -4.88 13.34
CA PRO A 144 -9.49 -3.52 13.35
C PRO A 144 -8.35 -2.54 13.08
N VAL A 145 -8.63 -1.52 12.27
CA VAL A 145 -7.71 -0.44 11.93
C VAL A 145 -8.41 0.89 12.17
N CYS A 146 -7.78 1.75 12.98
CA CYS A 146 -8.26 3.11 13.17
C CYS A 146 -8.11 3.90 11.87
N ARG A 147 -9.09 4.77 11.59
CA ARG A 147 -9.03 5.67 10.44
C ARG A 147 -9.65 7.01 10.78
N ASN A 148 -9.26 8.02 10.03
CA ASN A 148 -9.97 9.29 10.05
C ASN A 148 -11.15 9.28 9.07
N ASN A 149 -12.23 9.98 9.40
CA ASN A 149 -13.42 10.08 8.54
C ASN A 149 -13.14 10.64 7.13
N ASN A 150 -12.05 11.41 6.98
CA ASN A 150 -11.64 11.99 5.70
C ASN A 150 -10.81 11.03 4.84
N GLU A 151 -10.33 9.92 5.40
CA GLU A 151 -9.57 8.91 4.67
C GLU A 151 -10.51 8.02 3.87
N SER A 152 -10.17 7.79 2.60
CA SER A 152 -10.90 6.81 1.80
C SER A 152 -10.63 5.40 2.32
N ILE A 153 -11.66 4.55 2.31
CA ILE A 153 -11.54 3.14 2.75
C ILE A 153 -10.42 2.45 1.96
N TYR A 154 -10.33 2.70 0.65
CA TYR A 154 -9.26 2.16 -0.18
C TYR A 154 -7.87 2.53 0.35
N SER A 155 -7.64 3.80 0.68
CA SER A 155 -6.34 4.25 1.21
C SER A 155 -6.01 3.55 2.52
N THR A 156 -7.00 3.37 3.41
CA THR A 156 -6.84 2.58 4.65
C THR A 156 -6.43 1.14 4.35
N LEU A 157 -7.11 0.45 3.41
CA LEU A 157 -6.74 -0.92 3.02
C LEU A 157 -5.33 -1.00 2.42
N ALA A 158 -5.01 -0.09 1.49
CA ALA A 158 -3.73 -0.08 0.79
C ALA A 158 -2.56 0.17 1.74
N VAL A 159 -2.69 1.12 2.68
CA VAL A 159 -1.67 1.38 3.70
C VAL A 159 -1.57 0.23 4.70
N THR A 160 -2.70 -0.39 5.08
CA THR A 160 -2.68 -1.59 5.92
C THR A 160 -1.96 -2.75 5.23
N ALA A 161 -2.24 -2.98 3.95
CA ALA A 161 -1.54 -3.98 3.14
C ALA A 161 -0.03 -3.70 3.09
N LEU A 162 0.35 -2.44 2.84
CA LEU A 162 1.73 -1.99 2.81
C LEU A 162 2.45 -2.27 4.15
N ARG A 163 1.81 -1.97 5.28
CA ARG A 163 2.36 -2.28 6.61
C ARG A 163 2.62 -3.77 6.80
N VAL A 164 1.68 -4.62 6.41
CA VAL A 164 1.85 -6.08 6.56
C VAL A 164 2.94 -6.61 5.64
N LEU A 165 3.00 -6.15 4.38
CA LEU A 165 4.07 -6.49 3.42
C LEU A 165 5.47 -6.10 3.92
N LEU A 166 5.57 -5.03 4.70
CA LEU A 166 6.82 -4.53 5.27
C LEU A 166 7.19 -5.15 6.61
N ASP A 167 6.40 -6.09 7.12
CA ASP A 167 6.54 -6.63 8.48
C ASP A 167 6.58 -5.53 9.56
N ALA A 168 5.79 -4.47 9.36
CA ALA A 168 5.69 -3.38 10.32
C ALA A 168 5.26 -3.91 11.69
N PRO A 169 5.98 -3.60 12.78
CA PRO A 169 5.58 -3.94 14.15
C PRO A 169 4.13 -3.53 14.46
N ASP A 170 3.48 -4.35 15.27
CA ASP A 170 2.02 -4.47 15.46
C ASP A 170 1.21 -3.14 15.46
N LEU A 171 0.06 -3.19 14.78
CA LEU A 171 -0.99 -2.16 14.73
C LEU A 171 -1.66 -1.87 16.10
N ARG A 172 -1.42 -2.70 17.12
CA ARG A 172 -2.17 -2.67 18.38
C ARG A 172 -1.87 -1.47 19.28
N ASN A 173 -0.82 -0.70 18.99
CA ASN A 173 -0.31 0.36 19.88
C ASN A 173 -0.31 1.77 19.27
N GLN A 174 -0.99 2.03 18.15
CA GLN A 174 -1.18 3.40 17.65
C GLN A 174 -2.50 4.02 18.14
N LEU A 175 -2.94 3.63 19.34
CA LEU A 175 -3.88 4.39 20.15
C LEU A 175 -3.09 5.23 21.16
N LEU A 176 -2.62 6.41 20.74
CA LEU A 176 -2.40 7.58 21.61
C LEU A 176 -2.50 8.86 20.76
#